data_AF-A0A8J6VLS8-F1
#
_entry.id   AF-A0A8J6VLS8-F1
#
_cell.length_a   1.000
_cell.length_b   1.000
_cell.length_c   1.000
_cell.angle_alpha   90.00
_cell.angle_beta   90.00
_cell.angle_gamma   90.00
#
_symmetry.space_group_name_H-M   'P 1'
#
loop_
_entity.id
_entity.type
_entity.pdbx_description
1 polymer ?
#
loop_
_entity_poly.entity_id
_entity_poly.type
_entity_poly.pdbx_seq_one_letter_code
_entity_poly.pdbx_strand_id
1 'polypeptide(L)' 'MCFSAPVSFTASALLIPAGLYALRLAYGQNSSYLPLASIPIAFGVQQACEGLVWLSIEADSSTAVNVGAFSFLGFAY' A
#
# COMPACT_ATOMS: atom_id res chain seq x y z
N MET A 1 -2.53 -4.49 -8.77
CA MET A 1 -3.38 -5.51 -9.42
C MET A 1 -4.75 -5.33 -8.81
N CYS A 2 -5.76 -4.99 -9.61
CA CYS A 2 -7.09 -4.66 -9.08
C CYS A 2 -7.74 -5.91 -8.47
N PHE A 3 -7.71 -6.02 -7.14
CA PHE A 3 -8.31 -7.14 -6.38
C PHE A 3 -9.67 -6.72 -5.80
N SER A 4 -10.14 -7.33 -4.70
CA SER A 4 -11.33 -6.92 -3.94
C SER A 4 -10.90 -6.27 -2.62
N ALA A 5 -11.72 -5.39 -2.02
CA ALA A 5 -11.42 -4.70 -0.76
C ALA A 5 -10.74 -5.59 0.31
N PRO A 6 -11.29 -6.77 0.70
CA PRO A 6 -10.66 -7.65 1.67
C PRO A 6 -9.27 -8.14 1.28
N VAL A 7 -9.01 -8.38 -0.01
CA VAL A 7 -7.69 -8.82 -0.50
C VAL A 7 -6.69 -7.68 -0.41
N SER A 8 -7.07 -6.46 -0.81
CA SER A 8 -6.21 -5.28 -0.73
C SER A 8 -5.85 -4.95 0.73
N PHE A 9 -6.80 -5.02 1.66
CA PHE A 9 -6.51 -4.83 3.08
C PHE A 9 -5.65 -5.96 3.67
N THR A 10 -5.88 -7.20 3.26
CA THR A 10 -5.04 -8.35 3.68
C THR A 10 -3.60 -8.18 3.20
N ALA A 11 -3.41 -7.78 1.94
CA ALA A 11 -2.10 -7.51 1.39
C ALA A 11 -1.40 -6.37 2.15
N SER A 12 -2.10 -5.29 2.44
CA SER A 12 -1.59 -4.18 3.26
C SER A 12 -1.14 -4.64 4.66
N ALA A 13 -1.99 -5.43 5.33
CA ALA A 13 -1.74 -5.96 6.66
C ALA A 13 -0.54 -6.91 6.73
N LEU A 14 -0.15 -7.53 5.60
CA LEU A 14 1.04 -8.38 5.52
C LEU A 14 2.29 -7.59 5.09
N LEU A 15 2.15 -6.74 4.09
CA LEU A 15 3.26 -6.00 3.47
C LEU A 15 3.86 -4.95 4.42
N ILE A 16 3.03 -4.23 5.17
CA ILE A 16 3.51 -3.19 6.09
C ILE A 16 4.37 -3.81 7.22
N PRO A 17 3.90 -4.82 7.97
CA PRO A 17 4.73 -5.45 9.00
C PRO A 17 5.98 -6.13 8.44
N ALA A 18 5.87 -6.81 7.30
CA ALA A 18 7.02 -7.45 6.65
C ALA A 18 8.09 -6.42 6.24
N GLY A 19 7.69 -5.29 5.67
CA GLY A 19 8.62 -4.22 5.32
C GLY A 19 9.19 -3.49 6.55
N LEU A 20 8.42 -3.31 7.62
CA LEU A 20 8.96 -2.78 8.89
C LEU A 20 10.01 -3.72 9.49
N TYR A 21 9.78 -5.03 9.42
CA TYR A 21 10.76 -6.03 9.82
C TYR A 21 12.02 -5.97 8.95
N ALA A 22 11.86 -5.89 7.63
CA ALA A 22 12.97 -5.72 6.69
C ALA A 22 13.78 -4.44 6.95
N LEU A 23 13.11 -3.32 7.25
CA LEU A 23 13.78 -2.06 7.62
C LEU A 23 14.60 -2.19 8.89
N ARG A 24 14.06 -2.86 9.93
CA ARG A 24 14.81 -3.11 11.16
C ARG A 24 16.07 -3.93 10.91
N LEU A 25 15.99 -4.96 10.06
CA LEU A 25 17.15 -5.76 9.67
C LEU A 25 18.17 -4.98 8.84
N ALA A 26 17.71 -4.14 7.91
CA ALA A 26 18.56 -3.32 7.07
C ALA A 26 19.30 -2.25 7.90
N TYR A 27 18.61 -1.62 8.85
CA TYR A 27 19.19 -0.60 9.73
C TYR A 27 20.34 -1.13 10.58
N GLY A 28 20.25 -2.39 11.05
CA GLY A 28 21.29 -3.03 11.84
C GLY A 28 22.48 -3.56 11.03
N GLN A 29 22.34 -3.74 9.71
CA GLN A 29 23.38 -4.33 8.86
C GLN A 29 24.05 -3.31 7.95
N ASN A 30 23.27 -2.62 7.11
CA ASN A 30 23.79 -1.64 6.17
C ASN A 30 22.65 -0.74 5.68
N SER A 31 22.77 0.56 5.97
CA SER A 31 21.80 1.59 5.61
C SER A 31 21.56 1.71 4.09
N SER A 32 22.47 1.20 3.25
CA SER A 32 22.26 1.14 1.79
C SER A 32 21.09 0.26 1.37
N TYR A 33 20.64 -0.68 2.21
CA TYR A 33 19.48 -1.52 1.93
C TYR A 33 18.14 -0.90 2.37
N LEU A 34 18.16 0.26 3.05
CA LEU A 34 16.93 0.93 3.51
C LEU A 34 15.95 1.25 2.37
N PRO A 35 16.38 1.72 1.18
CA PRO A 35 15.46 1.96 0.07
C PRO A 35 14.74 0.67 -0.34
N LEU A 36 15.50 -0.43 -0.49
CA LEU A 36 14.95 -1.73 -0.87
C LEU A 36 13.99 -2.28 0.20
N ALA A 37 14.35 -2.14 1.47
CA ALA A 37 13.52 -2.57 2.60
C ALA A 37 12.25 -1.72 2.79
N SER A 38 12.20 -0.50 2.25
CA SER A 38 11.00 0.35 2.26
C SER A 38 9.96 -0.02 1.19
N ILE A 39 10.35 -0.75 0.14
CA ILE A 39 9.47 -1.14 -0.97
C ILE A 39 8.20 -1.85 -0.50
N PRO A 40 8.25 -2.88 0.38
CA PRO A 40 7.04 -3.56 0.83
C PRO A 40 6.09 -2.61 1.59
N ILE A 41 6.61 -1.64 2.33
CA ILE A 41 5.78 -0.63 3.01
C ILE A 41 5.06 0.24 1.98
N ALA A 42 5.78 0.73 0.97
CA ALA A 42 5.20 1.54 -0.09
C ALA A 42 4.04 0.80 -0.80
N PHE A 43 4.26 -0.46 -1.18
CA PHE A 43 3.20 -1.29 -1.76
C PHE A 43 2.06 -1.60 -0.78
N GLY A 44 2.36 -1.78 0.50
CA GLY A 44 1.34 -2.00 1.53
C GLY A 44 0.43 -0.77 1.73
N VAL A 45 0.99 0.43 1.66
CA VAL A 45 0.22 1.69 1.67
C VAL A 45 -0.63 1.81 0.41
N GLN A 46 -0.05 1.54 -0.76
CA GLN A 46 -0.80 1.53 -2.02
C GLN A 46 -2.00 0.56 -1.95
N GLN A 47 -1.82 -0.62 -1.36
CA GLN A 47 -2.88 -1.61 -1.19
C GLN A 47 -3.98 -1.17 -0.20
N ALA A 48 -3.64 -0.42 0.85
CA ALA A 48 -4.65 0.18 1.72
C ALA A 48 -5.50 1.21 0.95
N CYS A 49 -4.86 2.05 0.14
CA CYS A 49 -5.56 3.01 -0.72
C CYS A 49 -6.47 2.31 -1.73
N GLU A 50 -6.02 1.22 -2.35
CA GLU A 50 -6.85 0.42 -3.27
C GLU A 50 -8.08 -0.18 -2.55
N GLY A 51 -7.92 -0.68 -1.32
CA GLY A 51 -9.05 -1.15 -0.50
C GLY A 51 -10.08 -0.06 -0.21
N LEU A 52 -9.62 1.18 0.05
CA LEU A 52 -10.51 2.33 0.26
C LEU A 52 -11.24 2.74 -1.04
N VAL A 53 -10.61 2.61 -2.21
CA VAL A 53 -11.28 2.81 -3.50
C VAL A 53 -12.43 1.83 -3.66
N TRP A 54 -12.21 0.55 -3.37
CA TRP A 54 -13.26 -0.47 -3.47
C TRP A 54 -14.46 -0.20 -2.56
N LEU A 55 -14.21 0.19 -1.30
CA LEU A 55 -15.28 0.60 -0.38
C LEU A 55 -16.04 1.84 -0.88
N SER A 56 -15.33 2.77 -1.53
CA SER A 56 -15.91 4.00 -2.08
C SER A 56 -16.79 3.73 -3.30
N ILE A 57 -16.40 2.77 -4.14
CA ILE A 57 -17.21 2.29 -5.28
C ILE A 57 -18.49 1.63 -4.76
N GLU A 58 -18.38 0.77 -3.74
CA GLU A 58 -19.53 0.07 -3.15
C GLU A 58 -20.52 1.03 -2.46
N ALA A 59 -20.03 2.17 -1.97
CA ALA A 59 -20.84 3.24 -1.37
C ALA A 59 -21.46 4.22 -2.38
N ASP A 60 -21.35 3.98 -3.69
CA ASP A 60 -21.83 4.84 -4.80
C ASP A 60 -21.34 6.31 -4.74
N SER A 61 -20.23 6.55 -4.02
CA SER A 61 -19.70 7.90 -3.80
C SER A 61 -18.63 8.25 -4.84
N SER A 62 -19.08 8.84 -5.95
CA SER A 62 -18.24 9.25 -7.09
C SER A 62 -17.05 10.15 -6.71
N THR A 63 -17.18 10.94 -5.64
CA THR A 63 -16.11 11.84 -5.15
C THR A 63 -14.98 11.07 -4.46
N ALA A 64 -15.31 10.03 -3.70
CA ALA A 64 -14.32 9.24 -2.96
C ALA A 64 -13.52 8.30 -3.89
N VAL A 65 -14.14 7.84 -4.98
CA VAL A 65 -13.45 7.08 -6.04
C VAL A 65 -12.34 7.89 -6.70
N ASN A 66 -12.59 9.16 -7.03
CA ASN A 66 -11.58 10.03 -7.64
C ASN A 66 -10.37 10.25 -6.71
N VAL A 67 -10.60 10.50 -5.41
CA VAL A 67 -9.52 10.71 -4.44
C VAL A 67 -8.64 9.46 -4.28
N GLY A 68 -9.26 8.28 -4.22
CA GLY A 68 -8.52 7.02 -4.14
C GLY A 68 -7.77 6.68 -5.44
N ALA A 69 -8.34 7.01 -6.62
CA ALA A 69 -7.66 6.86 -7.90
C ALA A 69 -6.43 7.76 -8.04
N PHE A 70 -6.52 9.04 -7.63
CA PHE A 70 -5.36 9.95 -7.62
C PHE A 70 -4.27 9.48 -6.65
N SER A 71 -4.66 8.94 -5.49
CA SER A 71 -3.72 8.37 -4.51
C SER A 71 -2.98 7.14 -5.07
N PHE A 72 -3.67 6.32 -5.86
CA PHE A 72 -3.08 5.17 -6.55
C PHE A 72 -2.12 5.59 -7.68
N LEU A 73 -2.51 6.58 -8.49
CA LEU A 73 -1.70 7.13 -9.57
C LEU A 73 -0.42 7.83 -9.08
N GLY A 74 -0.42 8.37 -7.86
CA GLY A 74 0.77 8.97 -7.23
C GLY A 74 1.91 7.98 -6.95
N PHE A 75 1.66 6.67 -6.99
CA PHE A 75 2.70 5.62 -6.92
C PHE A 75 3.06 5.03 -8.28
N ALA A 76 2.34 5.40 -9.35
CA ALA A 76 2.53 4.87 -10.70
C ALA A 76 3.50 5.73 -11.55
N TYR A 77 3.99 6.85 -11.02
CA TYR A 77 4.99 7.73 -11.63
C TYR A 77 6.11 8.04 -10.64
#